data_AF-A0A9D0XL69-F1
#
_entry.id   AF-A0A9D0XL69-F1
#
_cell.length_a   1.000
_cell.length_b   1.000
_cell.length_c   1.000
_cell.angle_alpha   90.00
_cell.angle_beta   90.00
_cell.angle_gamma   90.00
#
_symmetry.space_group_name_H-M   'P 1'
#
loop_
_entity.id
_entity.type
_entity.pdbx_description
1 polymer ?
#
loop_
_entity_poly.entity_id
_entity_poly.type
_entity_poly.pdbx_seq_one_letter_code
_entity_poly.pdbx_strand_id
1 'polypeptide(L)' 'ITIKELPSRGRSARILIVVNDKEVFQRFLQPRMDIIERMVQQAIFLVNRHLDNRESIKKQMSHEDVKGSGIY' A
#
# COMPACT_ATOMS: atom_id res chain seq x y z
N ILE A 1 3.38 -6.32 5.72
CA ILE A 1 2.75 -4.98 5.75
C ILE A 1 3.11 -4.36 7.09
N THR A 2 3.61 -3.14 7.10
CA THR A 2 4.05 -2.44 8.31
C THR A 2 3.32 -1.12 8.40
N ILE A 3 2.71 -0.85 9.55
CA ILE A 3 2.01 0.40 9.82
C ILE A 3 2.86 1.17 10.83
N LYS A 4 3.16 2.43 10.54
CA LYS A 4 3.94 3.31 11.40
C LYS A 4 3.14 4.58 11.67
N GLU A 5 3.11 4.98 12.93
CA GLU A 5 2.66 6.30 13.34
C GLU A 5 3.88 7.20 13.53
N LEU A 6 3.86 8.36 12.88
CA LEU A 6 4.88 9.39 12.97
C LEU A 6 4.28 10.55 13.77
N PRO A 7 4.72 10.79 15.02
CA PRO A 7 4.22 11.92 15.79
C PRO A 7 4.62 13.23 15.10
N SER A 8 3.68 14.16 14.98
CA SER A 8 3.92 15.50 14.46
C SER A 8 3.81 16.52 15.58
N ARG A 9 4.44 17.69 15.41
CA ARG A 9 4.23 18.84 16.32
C ARG A 9 2.75 19.25 16.27
N GLY A 10 2.09 19.36 17.41
CA GLY A 10 0.67 19.71 17.53
C GLY A 10 -0.24 18.51 17.89
N ARG A 11 -1.52 18.57 17.52
CA ARG A 11 -2.54 17.53 17.79
C ARG A 11 -2.72 16.52 16.64
N SER A 12 -1.79 16.48 15.69
CA SER A 12 -1.87 15.59 14.53
C SER A 12 -0.80 14.53 14.59
N ALA A 13 -1.15 13.33 14.13
CA ALA A 13 -0.19 12.27 13.84
C ALA A 13 -0.13 12.05 12.32
N ARG A 14 0.88 11.36 11.82
CA ARG A 14 0.93 10.90 10.43
C ARG A 14 0.98 9.39 10.42
N ILE A 15 0.09 8.76 9.66
CA ILE A 15 0.13 7.31 9.44
C ILE A 15 0.85 7.04 8.14
N LEU A 16 1.78 6.08 8.18
CA LEU A 16 2.49 5.51 7.06
C LEU A 16 2.20 4.00 6.98
N ILE A 17 1.78 3.52 5.81
CA ILE A 17 1.62 2.09 5.52
C ILE A 17 2.64 1.69 4.47
N VAL A 18 3.47 0.72 4.83
CA VAL A 18 4.54 0.16 4.00
C VAL A 18 4.21 -1.28 3.65
N VAL A 19 4.29 -1.61 2.36
CA VAL A 19 4.08 -2.96 1.82
C VAL A 19 5.34 -3.36 1.07
N ASN A 20 6.07 -4.37 1.55
CA ASN A 20 7.31 -4.86 0.94
C ASN A 20 8.29 -3.71 0.64
N ASP A 21 8.58 -2.90 1.67
CA ASP A 21 9.47 -1.73 1.63
C ASP A 21 9.03 -0.57 0.72
N LYS A 22 7.82 -0.64 0.14
CA LYS A 22 7.22 0.45 -0.62
C LYS A 22 6.17 1.17 0.22
N GLU A 23 6.26 2.49 0.28
CA GLU A 23 5.23 3.34 0.88
C GLU A 23 3.98 3.33 -0.01
N VAL A 24 2.86 2.85 0.52
CA VAL A 24 1.59 2.74 -0.22
C VAL A 24 0.59 3.80 0.23
N PHE A 25 0.69 4.25 1.47
CA PHE A 25 -0.22 5.24 2.03
C PHE A 25 0.51 6.10 3.06
N GLN A 26 0.39 7.42 2.92
CA GLN A 26 0.87 8.37 3.91
C GLN A 26 -0.12 9.53 4.04
N ARG A 27 -0.72 9.71 5.22
CA ARG A 27 -1.64 10.84 5.48
C ARG A 27 -1.56 11.33 6.93
N PHE A 28 -1.91 12.60 7.12
CA PHE A 28 -2.16 13.14 8.45
C PHE A 28 -3.44 12.57 9.04
N LEU A 29 -3.34 12.09 10.26
CA LEU A 29 -4.45 11.64 11.09
C LEU A 29 -5.01 12.83 11.85
N GLN A 30 -6.31 13.06 11.68
CA GLN A 30 -7.05 14.04 12.47
C GLN A 30 -7.65 13.31 13.68
N PRO A 31 -7.66 13.91 14.89
CA PRO A 31 -8.18 13.30 16.11
C PRO A 31 -9.73 13.38 16.14
N ARG A 32 -10.39 12.86 15.10
CA ARG A 32 -11.84 12.79 14.97
C ARG A 32 -12.21 11.39 14.49
N MET A 33 -12.97 10.64 15.31
CA MET A 33 -13.20 9.21 15.08
C MET A 33 -13.84 8.91 13.72
N ASP A 34 -14.81 9.72 13.29
CA ASP A 34 -15.49 9.59 12.00
C ASP A 34 -14.54 9.75 10.80
N ILE A 35 -13.48 10.56 10.96
CA ILE A 35 -12.45 10.75 9.93
C ILE A 35 -11.51 9.55 9.92
N ILE A 36 -11.16 9.03 11.10
CA ILE A 36 -10.28 7.86 11.24
C ILE A 36 -10.92 6.65 10.57
N GLU A 37 -12.19 6.35 10.84
CA GLU A 37 -12.88 5.20 10.22
C GLU A 37 -12.92 5.30 8.70
N ARG A 38 -13.23 6.49 8.15
CA ARG A 38 -13.20 6.73 6.71
C ARG A 38 -11.79 6.57 6.13
N MET A 39 -10.77 7.04 6.84
CA MET A 39 -9.38 6.85 6.42
C MET A 39 -8.95 5.38 6.44
N VAL A 40 -9.42 4.58 7.40
CA VAL A 40 -9.17 3.14 7.44
C VAL A 40 -9.75 2.45 6.20
N GLN A 41 -11.00 2.76 5.84
CA GLN A 41 -11.62 2.20 4.63
C GLN A 41 -10.82 2.57 3.36
N GLN A 42 -10.37 3.81 3.26
CA GLN A 42 -9.52 4.26 2.14
C GLN A 42 -8.16 3.54 2.12
N ALA A 43 -7.53 3.37 3.28
CA ALA A 43 -6.26 2.68 3.40
C ALA A 43 -6.38 1.21 2.97
N ILE A 44 -7.42 0.50 3.43
CA ILE A 44 -7.71 -0.88 3.04
C ILE A 44 -7.90 -0.98 1.53
N PHE A 45 -8.70 -0.09 0.93
CA PHE A 45 -8.92 -0.07 -0.52
C PHE A 45 -7.61 0.12 -1.30
N LEU A 46 -6.77 1.08 -0.89
CA LEU A 46 -5.50 1.36 -1.57
C LEU A 46 -4.49 0.23 -1.43
N VAL A 47 -4.42 -0.40 -0.26
CA VAL A 47 -3.53 -1.55 -0.01
C VAL A 47 -3.97 -2.76 -0.84
N ASN A 48 -5.26 -3.10 -0.85
CA ASN A 48 -5.77 -4.20 -1.68
C ASN A 48 -5.49 -3.96 -3.16
N ARG A 49 -5.80 -2.77 -3.67
CA ARG A 49 -5.48 -2.40 -5.06
C ARG A 49 -3.98 -2.52 -5.36
N HIS A 50 -3.12 -2.16 -4.41
CA HIS A 50 -1.67 -2.30 -4.58
C HIS A 50 -1.24 -3.77 -4.66
N LEU A 51 -1.85 -4.65 -3.86
CA LEU A 51 -1.58 -6.10 -3.88
C LEU A 51 -2.09 -6.74 -5.18
N ASP A 52 -3.33 -6.44 -5.59
CA ASP A 52 -3.95 -6.98 -6.80
C ASP A 52 -3.17 -6.60 -8.06
N ASN A 53 -2.78 -5.32 -8.17
CA ASN A 53 -1.96 -4.84 -9.27
C ASN A 53 -0.59 -5.55 -9.32
N ARG A 54 -0.01 -5.87 -8.16
CA ARG A 54 1.28 -6.56 -8.11
C ARG A 54 1.13 -8.02 -8.52
N GLU A 55 0.05 -8.69 -8.12
CA GLU A 55 -0.20 -10.07 -8.54
C GLU A 55 -0.46 -10.16 -10.04
N SER A 56 -1.23 -9.23 -10.61
CA SER A 56 -1.50 -9.20 -12.05
C SER A 56 -0.24 -8.93 -12.87
N ILE A 57 0.60 -7.97 -12.47
CA ILE A 57 1.90 -7.71 -13.10
C ILE A 57 2.82 -8.93 -12.98
N LYS A 58 2.91 -9.55 -11.80
CA LYS A 58 3.75 -10.74 -11.60
C LYS A 58 3.30 -11.92 -12.48
N LYS A 59 1.98 -12.13 -12.61
CA LYS A 59 1.43 -13.16 -13.51
C LYS A 59 1.75 -12.90 -14.98
N GLN A 60 1.71 -11.64 -15.43
CA GLN A 60 2.07 -11.26 -16.80
C GLN A 60 3.56 -11.50 -17.08
N MET A 61 4.45 -11.05 -16.18
CA MET A 61 5.90 -11.25 -16.33
C MET A 61 6.27 -12.74 -16.32
N SER A 62 5.69 -13.55 -15.43
CA SER A 62 5.92 -15.00 -15.43
C SER A 62 5.42 -15.70 -16.70
N HIS A 63 4.44 -15.12 -17.41
CA HIS A 63 3.99 -15.64 -18.71
C HIS A 63 4.91 -15.22 -19.86
N GLU A 64 5.48 -14.02 -19.81
CA GLU A 64 6.43 -13.52 -20.81
C GLU A 64 7.81 -14.18 -20.70
N ASP A 65 8.31 -14.42 -19.49
CA ASP A 65 9.60 -15.10 -19.28
C ASP A 65 9.59 -16.56 -19.77
N VAL A 66 8.45 -17.26 -19.69
CA VAL A 66 8.30 -18.63 -20.23
C VAL A 66 8.26 -18.64 -21.76
N LYS A 67 7.86 -17.54 -22.41
CA LYS A 67 7.95 -17.38 -23.87
C LYS A 67 9.36 -17.03 -24.36
N GLY A 68 10.22 -16.50 -23.48
CA GLY A 68 11.61 -16.13 -23.78
C GLY A 68 12.65 -17.24 -23.62
N SER A 69 12.31 -18.37 -22.98
CA SER A 69 13.23 -19.53 -22.83
C SER A 69 13.26 -20.46 -24.07
N GLY A 70 12.82 -19.97 -25.22
CA GLY A 70 13.00 -20.66 -26.49
C GLY A 70 14.47 -20.63 -26.94
N ILE A 71 15.17 -21.73 -26.67
CA ILE A 71 16.29 -22.31 -27.43
C ILE A 71 17.57 -21.46 -27.59
N TYR A 72 18.61 -21.79 -26.79
CA TYR A 72 19.90 -22.32 -27.27
C TYR A 72 20.42 -23.34 -26.26
#